data_AF-A0A367ZLA7-F1
#
_entry.id   AF-A0A367ZLA7-F1
#
_cell.length_a   1.000
_cell.length_b   1.000
_cell.length_c   1.000
_cell.angle_alpha   90.00
_cell.angle_beta   90.00
_cell.angle_gamma   90.00
#
_symmetry.space_group_name_H-M   'P 1'
#
loop_
_entity.id
_entity.type
_entity.pdbx_description
1 polymer ?
#
loop_
_entity_poly.entity_id
_entity_poly.type
_entity_poly.pdbx_seq_one_letter_code
_entity_poly.pdbx_strand_id
1 'polypeptide(L)'
;MKHRFWIACLALLWCAPMLAWGSGEWKIDEQMKFHFAFFVAEEPRDPRPFDMVPPVPVGPGFDPAVPEITNIDLDAVCRLGFPFPNRNQPGKFTLYLKFFEFPESLCACISTKRLIDGFLLHRLPSYPRLRSYLIRRDHLRVKKAFIGPTGYPFTALTPYPPFLIPRHGKVVDGQAYSSQAYFDAHIPFASLYLEPAAPPPPGLDEEAIVAWSGMGVLAFHQELLEAYDRVLEPNEGPDGATHRSFRVPSAPGDRTVTILKVPREPMIFTKDWRERPMPEDPERVFLSALLLIHREEYDLIGDLPPDAAPGSPAFQQATRLRQAQIFEVGSVVRLP
;
A
#
# COMPACT_ATOMS: atom_id res chain seq x y z
N MET A 1 -20.91 -27.21 -12.58
CA MET A 1 -22.32 -26.83 -12.31
C MET A 1 -22.33 -26.12 -10.95
N LYS A 2 -22.69 -24.82 -10.92
CA LYS A 2 -22.85 -23.91 -9.74
C LYS A 2 -21.54 -23.60 -9.00
N HIS A 3 -21.09 -22.36 -8.78
CA HIS A 3 -21.74 -21.07 -8.45
C HIS A 3 -20.98 -19.92 -9.17
N ARG A 4 -21.57 -19.11 -10.06
CA ARG A 4 -22.45 -17.92 -9.87
C ARG A 4 -21.93 -16.86 -8.88
N PHE A 5 -21.31 -15.83 -9.48
CA PHE A 5 -21.49 -14.39 -9.22
C PHE A 5 -22.24 -13.99 -7.95
N TRP A 6 -21.57 -13.20 -7.10
CA TRP A 6 -22.18 -12.10 -6.35
C TRP A 6 -21.24 -10.90 -6.35
N ILE A 7 -21.49 -9.96 -7.27
CA ILE A 7 -21.37 -8.53 -6.96
C ILE A 7 -22.77 -8.15 -6.49
N ALA A 8 -22.90 -7.78 -5.22
CA ALA A 8 -24.03 -6.99 -4.76
C ALA A 8 -23.50 -5.86 -3.89
N CYS A 9 -23.89 -4.65 -4.27
CA CYS A 9 -23.80 -3.46 -3.44
C CYS A 9 -24.31 -3.77 -2.02
N LEU A 10 -23.51 -3.44 -1.02
CA LEU A 10 -23.96 -3.21 0.35
C LEU A 10 -23.04 -2.18 1.00
N ALA A 11 -23.14 -0.94 0.49
CA ALA A 11 -23.19 0.19 1.39
C ALA A 11 -24.57 0.11 2.07
N LEU A 12 -24.63 -0.42 3.28
CA LEU A 12 -25.66 -0.18 4.30
C LEU A 12 -25.29 -0.99 5.53
N LEU A 13 -24.88 -0.26 6.57
CA LEU A 13 -25.01 -0.55 8.00
C LEU A 13 -24.56 -1.94 8.42
N TRP A 14 -23.45 -2.01 9.14
CA TRP A 14 -23.46 -2.52 10.52
C TRP A 14 -22.55 -1.61 11.33
N CYS A 15 -23.16 -0.66 12.05
CA CYS A 15 -22.57 -0.17 13.28
C CYS A 15 -22.50 -1.38 14.22
N ALA A 16 -21.39 -2.11 14.21
CA ALA A 16 -20.97 -2.72 15.45
C ALA A 16 -20.87 -1.55 16.46
N PRO A 17 -21.41 -1.70 17.68
CA PRO A 17 -21.12 -0.69 18.69
C PRO A 17 -19.61 -0.56 18.71
N MET A 18 -19.10 0.64 18.45
CA MET A 18 -17.75 1.02 18.84
C MET A 18 -17.73 0.83 20.35
N LEU A 19 -17.52 -0.41 20.80
CA LEU A 19 -17.07 -0.70 22.13
C LEU A 19 -15.87 0.22 22.28
N ALA A 20 -15.96 1.11 23.25
CA ALA A 20 -14.89 2.02 23.63
C ALA A 20 -13.70 1.20 24.14
N TRP A 21 -13.05 0.49 23.23
CA TRP A 21 -11.73 -0.04 23.39
C TRP A 21 -10.84 1.19 23.27
N GLY A 22 -10.39 1.66 24.43
CA GLY A 22 -9.69 2.93 24.59
C GLY A 22 -8.53 3.08 23.62
N SER A 23 -8.09 4.33 23.45
CA SER A 23 -6.89 4.74 22.70
C SER A 23 -5.75 3.75 22.89
N GLY A 24 -5.69 2.73 22.03
CA GLY A 24 -4.69 1.70 22.11
C GLY A 24 -3.38 2.25 21.59
N GLU A 25 -2.27 1.82 22.16
CA GLU A 25 -1.00 1.97 21.47
C GLU A 25 -0.89 0.87 20.41
N TRP A 26 -0.22 1.17 19.31
CA TRP A 26 0.16 0.19 18.30
C TRP A 26 1.65 -0.10 18.37
N LYS A 27 2.07 -1.25 17.85
CA LYS A 27 3.47 -1.61 17.61
C LYS A 27 3.62 -2.18 16.21
N ILE A 28 4.84 -2.19 15.69
CA ILE A 28 5.14 -2.74 14.36
C ILE A 28 5.12 -4.27 14.44
N ASP A 29 4.47 -4.90 13.49
CA ASP A 29 4.57 -6.33 13.25
C ASP A 29 5.91 -6.61 12.55
N GLU A 30 6.92 -6.96 13.33
CA GLU A 30 8.27 -7.17 12.79
C GLU A 30 8.38 -8.45 11.95
N GLN A 31 7.46 -9.41 12.12
CA GLN A 31 7.47 -10.66 11.37
C GLN A 31 7.04 -10.43 9.92
N MET A 32 6.00 -9.61 9.70
CA MET A 32 5.58 -9.24 8.34
C MET A 32 6.62 -8.41 7.60
N LYS A 33 7.46 -7.64 8.32
CA LYS A 33 8.37 -6.64 7.77
C LYS A 33 7.65 -5.49 7.04
N PHE A 34 8.42 -4.46 6.68
CA PHE A 34 7.96 -3.39 5.81
C PHE A 34 8.14 -3.75 4.34
N HIS A 35 7.16 -3.41 3.50
CA HIS A 35 7.20 -3.75 2.08
C HIS A 35 7.19 -2.52 1.19
N PHE A 36 8.08 -2.49 0.20
CA PHE A 36 7.92 -1.67 -0.99
C PHE A 36 7.28 -2.51 -2.08
N ALA A 37 6.11 -2.11 -2.60
CA ALA A 37 5.58 -2.77 -3.79
C ALA A 37 6.21 -2.15 -5.03
N PHE A 38 6.87 -2.96 -5.86
CA PHE A 38 7.57 -2.49 -7.06
C PHE A 38 6.82 -2.93 -8.31
N PHE A 39 6.58 -2.01 -9.23
CA PHE A 39 5.89 -2.29 -10.48
C PHE A 39 6.51 -1.54 -11.65
N VAL A 40 6.78 -2.28 -12.72
CA VAL A 40 7.14 -1.74 -14.04
C VAL A 40 6.12 -2.22 -15.05
N ALA A 41 5.68 -1.33 -15.94
CA ALA A 41 4.72 -1.70 -16.98
C ALA A 41 5.32 -2.66 -18.02
N GLU A 42 6.64 -2.53 -18.27
CA GLU A 42 7.37 -3.37 -19.21
C GLU A 42 8.63 -3.93 -18.55
N GLU A 43 8.77 -5.25 -18.62
CA GLU A 43 9.97 -5.94 -18.14
C GLU A 43 11.15 -5.66 -19.08
N PRO A 44 12.36 -5.44 -18.54
CA PRO A 44 13.56 -5.31 -19.37
C PRO A 44 13.78 -6.55 -20.24
N ARG A 45 13.95 -6.36 -21.56
CA ARG A 45 14.25 -7.45 -22.50
C ARG A 45 15.66 -8.02 -22.33
N ASP A 46 16.59 -7.17 -21.91
CA ASP A 46 17.98 -7.55 -21.65
C ASP A 46 18.26 -7.40 -20.15
N PRO A 47 18.50 -8.49 -19.41
CA PRO A 47 18.81 -8.43 -17.99
C PRO A 47 20.28 -8.06 -17.70
N ARG A 48 21.18 -8.09 -18.69
CA ARG A 48 22.62 -7.85 -18.47
C ARG A 48 22.97 -6.54 -17.78
N PRO A 49 22.31 -5.39 -18.03
CA PRO A 49 22.61 -4.13 -17.34
C PRO A 49 21.94 -4.00 -15.96
N PHE A 50 21.32 -5.07 -15.45
CA PHE A 50 20.60 -5.07 -14.18
C PHE A 50 21.25 -6.01 -13.16
N ASP A 51 21.14 -5.66 -11.89
CA ASP A 51 21.31 -6.57 -10.78
C ASP A 51 20.02 -7.35 -10.58
N MET A 52 20.16 -8.65 -10.43
CA MET A 52 19.06 -9.54 -10.08
C MET A 52 18.98 -9.63 -8.57
N VAL A 53 17.79 -9.37 -8.04
CA VAL A 53 17.54 -9.39 -6.60
C VAL A 53 16.96 -10.77 -6.24
N PRO A 54 17.44 -11.42 -5.16
CA PRO A 54 17.00 -12.76 -4.81
C PRO A 54 15.56 -12.76 -4.26
N PRO A 55 14.74 -13.77 -4.62
CA PRO A 55 13.43 -13.98 -4.01
C PRO A 55 13.58 -14.46 -2.56
N VAL A 56 12.58 -14.16 -1.72
CA VAL A 56 12.58 -14.53 -0.29
C VAL A 56 11.56 -15.65 -0.04
N PRO A 57 11.91 -16.71 0.70
CA PRO A 57 10.95 -17.74 1.10
C PRO A 57 10.00 -17.20 2.17
N VAL A 58 8.75 -16.98 1.78
CA VAL A 58 7.68 -16.41 2.62
C VAL A 58 6.53 -17.42 2.77
N GLY A 59 6.83 -18.58 3.35
CA GLY A 59 5.84 -19.61 3.66
C GLY A 59 6.30 -21.04 3.31
N PRO A 60 5.55 -22.05 3.78
CA PRO A 60 5.78 -23.45 3.40
C PRO A 60 5.51 -23.63 1.90
N GLY A 61 6.37 -24.36 1.19
CA GLY A 61 6.19 -24.62 -0.25
C GLY A 61 6.69 -23.51 -1.19
N PHE A 62 7.60 -22.66 -0.73
CA PHE A 62 8.26 -21.66 -1.58
C PHE A 62 8.83 -22.26 -2.87
N ASP A 63 8.43 -21.69 -4.00
CA ASP A 63 8.99 -21.94 -5.33
C ASP A 63 9.48 -20.61 -5.92
N PRO A 64 10.76 -20.46 -6.30
CA PRO A 64 11.27 -19.23 -6.92
C PRO A 64 10.59 -18.90 -8.26
N ALA A 65 9.95 -19.85 -8.94
CA ALA A 65 9.25 -19.64 -10.20
C ALA A 65 7.79 -19.19 -10.05
N VAL A 66 7.19 -19.29 -8.86
CA VAL A 66 5.75 -19.04 -8.63
C VAL A 66 5.57 -17.83 -7.69
N PRO A 67 4.62 -16.93 -7.94
CA PRO A 67 4.29 -15.86 -7.00
C PRO A 67 3.57 -16.38 -5.77
N GLU A 68 3.75 -15.72 -4.62
CA GLU A 68 3.10 -16.13 -3.38
C GLU A 68 1.66 -15.60 -3.25
N ILE A 69 1.34 -14.49 -3.93
CA ILE A 69 -0.03 -13.94 -3.95
C ILE A 69 -0.57 -14.00 -5.38
N THR A 70 -1.67 -14.76 -5.56
CA THR A 70 -2.24 -15.11 -6.88
C THR A 70 -3.74 -14.81 -7.01
N ASN A 71 -4.35 -14.19 -6.00
CA ASN A 71 -5.80 -14.05 -5.90
C ASN A 71 -6.28 -12.59 -5.82
N ILE A 72 -5.45 -11.61 -6.23
CA ILE A 72 -5.86 -10.20 -6.28
C ILE A 72 -6.42 -9.89 -7.67
N ASP A 73 -7.74 -9.69 -7.75
CA ASP A 73 -8.37 -9.17 -8.97
C ASP A 73 -7.89 -7.73 -9.25
N LEU A 74 -7.34 -7.50 -10.45
CA LEU A 74 -6.74 -6.21 -10.81
C LEU A 74 -7.76 -5.07 -10.76
N ASP A 75 -8.97 -5.33 -11.24
CA ASP A 75 -10.02 -4.33 -11.33
C ASP A 75 -10.56 -3.95 -9.95
N ALA A 76 -10.66 -4.91 -9.03
CA ALA A 76 -10.97 -4.68 -7.62
C ALA A 76 -9.89 -3.84 -6.91
N VAL A 77 -8.61 -4.16 -7.07
CA VAL A 77 -7.54 -3.39 -6.41
C VAL A 77 -7.42 -1.97 -6.98
N CYS A 78 -7.63 -1.78 -8.29
CA CYS A 78 -7.72 -0.44 -8.89
C CYS A 78 -8.91 0.36 -8.36
N ARG A 79 -10.06 -0.26 -8.11
CA ARG A 79 -11.22 0.40 -7.47
C ARG A 79 -10.95 0.86 -6.04
N LEU A 80 -10.05 0.17 -5.34
CA LEU A 80 -9.55 0.61 -4.03
C LEU A 80 -8.54 1.77 -4.14
N GLY A 81 -8.29 2.29 -5.36
CA GLY A 81 -7.44 3.45 -5.61
C GLY A 81 -5.96 3.12 -5.83
N PHE A 82 -5.57 1.84 -5.88
CA PHE A 82 -4.17 1.49 -6.18
C PHE A 82 -3.79 1.95 -7.59
N PRO A 83 -2.63 2.60 -7.77
CA PRO A 83 -2.27 3.28 -9.02
C PRO A 83 -1.67 2.31 -10.05
N PHE A 84 -2.33 1.18 -10.27
CA PHE A 84 -1.97 0.23 -11.31
C PHE A 84 -2.64 0.58 -12.65
N PRO A 85 -2.06 0.15 -13.79
CA PRO A 85 -2.71 0.29 -15.08
C PRO A 85 -4.06 -0.43 -15.10
N ASN A 86 -5.14 0.34 -15.12
CA ASN A 86 -6.49 -0.21 -15.18
C ASN A 86 -6.78 -0.75 -16.60
N ARG A 87 -7.32 -1.97 -16.68
CA ARG A 87 -7.72 -2.63 -17.93
C ARG A 87 -9.25 -2.76 -18.09
N ASN A 88 -10.05 -2.28 -17.12
CA ASN A 88 -11.52 -2.31 -17.08
C ASN A 88 -12.12 -3.66 -17.51
N GLN A 89 -11.57 -4.76 -16.97
CA GLN A 89 -11.96 -6.12 -17.33
C GLN A 89 -12.02 -6.99 -16.06
N PRO A 90 -13.12 -6.91 -15.27
CA PRO A 90 -13.28 -7.64 -14.03
C PRO A 90 -13.06 -9.15 -14.21
N GLY A 91 -12.28 -9.77 -13.31
CA GLY A 91 -12.01 -11.20 -13.28
C GLY A 91 -11.05 -11.72 -14.36
N LYS A 92 -10.65 -10.89 -15.34
CA LYS A 92 -9.77 -11.32 -16.43
C LYS A 92 -8.29 -11.17 -16.14
N PHE A 93 -7.93 -10.23 -15.27
CA PHE A 93 -6.54 -9.96 -14.92
C PHE A 93 -6.35 -10.06 -13.41
N THR A 94 -5.23 -10.65 -13.04
CA THR A 94 -4.80 -10.81 -11.66
C THR A 94 -3.52 -10.01 -11.44
N LEU A 95 -3.45 -9.32 -10.31
CA LEU A 95 -2.21 -8.77 -9.76
C LEU A 95 -1.52 -9.88 -8.97
N TYR A 96 -0.43 -10.39 -9.53
CA TYR A 96 0.44 -11.35 -8.86
C TYR A 96 1.52 -10.60 -8.08
N LEU A 97 1.81 -11.05 -6.86
CA LEU A 97 2.90 -10.47 -6.06
C LEU A 97 3.87 -11.57 -5.67
N LYS A 98 5.17 -11.28 -5.80
CA LYS A 98 6.26 -12.12 -5.31
C LYS A 98 7.20 -11.34 -4.41
N PHE A 99 7.73 -11.99 -3.37
CA PHE A 99 8.59 -11.35 -2.38
C PHE A 99 10.06 -11.50 -2.71
N PHE A 100 10.79 -10.40 -2.55
CA PHE A 100 12.22 -10.28 -2.78
C PHE A 100 12.88 -9.54 -1.62
N GLU A 101 14.20 -9.72 -1.52
CA GLU A 101 15.01 -8.92 -0.60
C GLU A 101 14.98 -7.44 -1.02
N PHE A 102 15.30 -6.55 -0.08
CA PHE A 102 15.62 -5.19 -0.46
C PHE A 102 16.94 -5.20 -1.29
N PRO A 103 17.07 -4.46 -2.41
CA PRO A 103 18.21 -4.60 -3.32
C PRO A 103 19.53 -4.04 -2.76
N GLU A 104 20.62 -4.84 -2.73
CA GLU A 104 21.89 -4.50 -2.05
C GLU A 104 22.51 -3.17 -2.47
N SER A 105 22.40 -2.85 -3.76
CA SER A 105 22.90 -1.63 -4.36
C SER A 105 22.15 -0.35 -3.96
N LEU A 106 21.02 -0.47 -3.26
CA LEU A 106 20.18 0.67 -2.86
C LEU A 106 20.34 1.04 -1.38
N CYS A 107 20.11 2.32 -1.07
CA CYS A 107 20.14 2.85 0.28
C CYS A 107 18.74 2.84 0.90
N ALA A 108 18.53 1.95 1.87
CA ALA A 108 17.28 1.84 2.63
C ALA A 108 16.79 3.19 3.20
N CYS A 109 17.71 3.99 3.74
CA CYS A 109 17.40 5.30 4.32
C CYS A 109 16.83 6.29 3.30
N ILE A 110 17.22 6.22 2.02
CA ILE A 110 16.73 7.15 0.99
C ILE A 110 15.28 6.79 0.62
N SER A 111 15.02 5.52 0.28
CA SER A 111 13.67 5.06 -0.07
C SER A 111 12.66 5.29 1.07
N THR A 112 13.07 4.95 2.30
CA THR A 112 12.19 5.09 3.47
C THR A 112 11.98 6.54 3.86
N LYS A 113 13.00 7.41 3.75
CA LYS A 113 12.84 8.84 3.94
C LYS A 113 11.85 9.43 2.94
N ARG A 114 11.90 9.04 1.67
CA ARG A 114 10.95 9.51 0.65
C ARG A 114 9.51 9.17 1.02
N LEU A 115 9.25 7.96 1.51
CA LEU A 115 7.93 7.56 2.00
C LEU A 115 7.51 8.37 3.23
N ILE A 116 8.37 8.43 4.25
CA ILE A 116 8.13 9.17 5.49
C ILE A 116 7.80 10.63 5.21
N ASP A 117 8.56 11.27 4.32
CA ASP A 117 8.35 12.68 3.96
C ASP A 117 7.09 12.83 3.10
N GLY A 118 6.88 11.94 2.13
CA GLY A 118 5.75 12.00 1.21
C GLY A 118 4.40 11.89 1.92
N PHE A 119 4.30 11.02 2.91
CA PHE A 119 3.12 10.84 3.76
C PHE A 119 3.23 11.58 5.10
N LEU A 120 4.19 12.50 5.27
CA LEU A 120 4.38 13.29 6.48
C LEU A 120 4.41 12.48 7.80
N LEU A 121 4.83 11.21 7.75
CA LEU A 121 4.86 10.30 8.89
C LEU A 121 5.83 10.79 9.98
N HIS A 122 6.72 11.72 9.66
CA HIS A 122 7.59 12.40 10.61
C HIS A 122 6.84 13.32 11.60
N ARG A 123 5.55 13.59 11.35
CA ARG A 123 4.67 14.36 12.25
C ARG A 123 4.01 13.52 13.32
N LEU A 124 4.07 12.19 13.21
CA LEU A 124 3.54 11.27 14.20
C LEU A 124 4.38 11.32 15.49
N PRO A 125 3.77 11.37 16.68
CA PRO A 125 4.46 11.10 17.95
C PRO A 125 5.34 9.84 17.92
N SER A 126 4.86 8.78 17.27
CA SER A 126 5.55 7.50 17.11
C SER A 126 6.68 7.51 16.07
N TYR A 127 6.96 8.64 15.41
CA TYR A 127 7.97 8.74 14.35
C TYR A 127 9.36 8.18 14.73
N PRO A 128 9.93 8.44 15.92
CA PRO A 128 11.26 7.92 16.27
C PRO A 128 11.35 6.39 16.21
N ARG A 129 10.28 5.70 16.61
CA ARG A 129 10.16 4.24 16.53
C ARG A 129 10.07 3.79 15.06
N LEU A 130 9.18 4.41 14.29
CA LEU A 130 9.02 4.10 12.87
C LEU A 130 10.32 4.32 12.08
N ARG A 131 11.00 5.45 12.29
CA ARG A 131 12.27 5.77 11.66
C ARG A 131 13.35 4.75 12.00
N SER A 132 13.53 4.43 13.29
CA SER A 132 14.52 3.46 13.74
C SER A 132 14.30 2.07 13.14
N TYR A 133 13.03 1.69 12.96
CA TYR A 133 12.66 0.44 12.30
C TYR A 133 12.95 0.48 10.79
N LEU A 134 12.52 1.53 10.08
CA LEU A 134 12.57 1.59 8.62
C LEU A 134 13.98 1.79 8.05
N ILE A 135 14.91 2.44 8.77
CA ILE A 135 16.29 2.60 8.28
C ILE A 135 17.06 1.27 8.20
N ARG A 136 16.56 0.22 8.85
CA ARG A 136 17.19 -1.09 8.94
C ARG A 136 16.81 -1.95 7.73
N ARG A 137 17.80 -2.26 6.90
CA ARG A 137 17.63 -3.05 5.67
C ARG A 137 16.97 -4.41 5.90
N ASP A 138 17.31 -5.09 6.98
CA ASP A 138 16.79 -6.40 7.35
C ASP A 138 15.30 -6.39 7.71
N HIS A 139 14.74 -5.21 7.97
CA HIS A 139 13.31 -4.99 8.19
C HIS A 139 12.54 -4.64 6.90
N LEU A 140 13.21 -4.59 5.75
CA LEU A 140 12.62 -4.21 4.47
C LEU A 140 12.54 -5.43 3.53
N ARG A 141 11.47 -5.46 2.73
CA ARG A 141 11.25 -6.41 1.64
C ARG A 141 10.66 -5.68 0.44
N VAL A 142 10.75 -6.31 -0.74
CA VAL A 142 10.09 -5.83 -1.95
C VAL A 142 9.01 -6.82 -2.37
N LYS A 143 7.78 -6.33 -2.57
CA LYS A 143 6.69 -7.06 -3.23
C LYS A 143 6.72 -6.67 -4.71
N LYS A 144 7.37 -7.47 -5.56
CA LYS A 144 7.35 -7.20 -7.00
C LYS A 144 5.99 -7.60 -7.56
N ALA A 145 5.33 -6.68 -8.24
CA ALA A 145 4.07 -6.88 -8.92
C ALA A 145 4.25 -7.37 -10.37
N PHE A 146 3.32 -8.22 -10.80
CA PHE A 146 3.15 -8.64 -12.19
C PHE A 146 1.66 -8.70 -12.51
N ILE A 147 1.26 -8.09 -13.62
CA ILE A 147 -0.13 -8.13 -14.09
C ILE A 147 -0.24 -9.12 -15.24
N GLY A 148 -0.95 -10.22 -15.00
CA GLY A 148 -1.17 -11.28 -15.98
C GLY A 148 -2.64 -11.65 -16.12
N PRO A 149 -3.02 -12.40 -17.17
CA PRO A 149 -4.32 -13.07 -17.23
C PRO A 149 -4.57 -13.91 -15.98
N THR A 150 -5.80 -13.92 -15.49
CA THR A 150 -6.20 -14.79 -14.38
C THR A 150 -5.92 -16.26 -14.70
N GLY A 151 -5.26 -16.95 -13.77
CA GLY A 151 -4.79 -18.33 -13.98
C GLY A 151 -3.51 -18.45 -14.81
N TYR A 152 -2.69 -17.40 -14.89
CA TYR A 152 -1.40 -17.44 -15.58
C TYR A 152 -0.56 -18.66 -15.12
N PRO A 153 -0.08 -19.51 -16.05
CA PRO A 153 0.60 -20.74 -15.69
C PRO A 153 2.08 -20.46 -15.39
N PHE A 154 2.38 -20.11 -14.14
CA PHE A 154 3.76 -20.02 -13.67
C PHE A 154 4.38 -21.42 -13.62
N THR A 155 5.47 -21.61 -14.37
CA THR A 155 6.20 -22.88 -14.45
C THR A 155 7.70 -22.60 -14.54
N ALA A 156 8.54 -23.63 -14.47
CA ALA A 156 9.97 -23.47 -14.74
C ALA A 156 10.27 -22.92 -16.15
N LEU A 157 9.39 -23.17 -17.14
CA LEU A 157 9.53 -22.66 -18.51
C LEU A 157 8.96 -21.24 -18.67
N THR A 158 8.04 -20.84 -17.80
CA THR A 158 7.38 -19.54 -17.75
C THR A 158 7.40 -19.02 -16.31
N PRO A 159 8.60 -18.74 -15.75
CA PRO A 159 8.72 -18.39 -14.34
C PRO A 159 8.17 -16.99 -14.09
N TYR A 160 7.91 -16.69 -12.82
CA TYR A 160 7.65 -15.33 -12.39
C TYR A 160 8.80 -14.41 -12.84
N PRO A 161 8.51 -13.21 -13.40
CA PRO A 161 9.57 -12.37 -13.94
C PRO A 161 10.56 -11.94 -12.83
N PRO A 162 11.88 -11.97 -13.11
CA PRO A 162 12.90 -11.66 -12.12
C PRO A 162 12.78 -10.21 -11.65
N PHE A 163 13.19 -9.94 -10.41
CA PHE A 163 13.30 -8.57 -9.93
C PHE A 163 14.65 -7.97 -10.31
N LEU A 164 14.61 -6.93 -11.14
CA LEU A 164 15.78 -6.33 -11.77
C LEU A 164 15.92 -4.85 -11.38
N ILE A 165 17.11 -4.47 -10.89
CA ILE A 165 17.47 -3.08 -10.59
C ILE A 165 18.63 -2.65 -11.49
N PRO A 166 18.56 -1.50 -12.19
CA PRO A 166 19.67 -1.05 -13.03
C PRO A 166 20.98 -0.92 -12.24
N ARG A 167 22.09 -1.46 -12.74
CA ARG A 167 23.43 -1.26 -12.11
C ARG A 167 23.90 0.17 -12.18
N HIS A 168 23.56 0.81 -13.29
CA HIS A 168 23.89 2.20 -13.58
C HIS A 168 22.60 2.95 -13.90
N GLY A 169 22.67 4.28 -13.83
CA GLY A 169 21.52 5.10 -14.15
C GLY A 169 20.93 4.75 -15.52
N LYS A 170 19.60 4.81 -15.63
CA LYS A 170 18.83 4.42 -16.81
C LYS A 170 18.01 5.58 -17.32
N VAL A 171 17.92 5.73 -18.63
CA VAL A 171 16.99 6.68 -19.27
C VAL A 171 15.68 5.97 -19.55
N VAL A 172 14.57 6.54 -19.07
CA VAL A 172 13.20 6.08 -19.33
C VAL A 172 12.41 7.28 -19.82
N ASP A 173 11.80 7.19 -21.00
CA ASP A 173 11.02 8.27 -21.63
C ASP A 173 11.74 9.62 -21.68
N GLY A 174 13.05 9.59 -21.97
CA GLY A 174 13.90 10.78 -22.04
C GLY A 174 14.36 11.33 -20.69
N GLN A 175 13.92 10.76 -19.57
CA GLN A 175 14.36 11.15 -18.24
C GLN A 175 15.44 10.19 -17.70
N ALA A 176 16.55 10.75 -17.25
CA ALA A 176 17.62 9.98 -16.60
C ALA A 176 17.30 9.74 -15.13
N TYR A 177 17.42 8.48 -14.70
CA TYR A 177 17.26 8.03 -13.32
C TYR A 177 18.57 7.43 -12.82
N SER A 178 18.96 7.72 -11.57
CA SER A 178 19.88 6.83 -10.85
C SER A 178 19.15 5.52 -10.50
N SER A 179 19.87 4.46 -10.12
CA SER A 179 19.25 3.20 -9.69
C SER A 179 18.27 3.39 -8.53
N GLN A 180 18.65 4.25 -7.57
CA GLN A 180 17.81 4.66 -6.44
C GLN A 180 16.53 5.38 -6.90
N ALA A 181 16.68 6.40 -7.75
CA ALA A 181 15.54 7.14 -8.26
C ALA A 181 14.61 6.28 -9.14
N TYR A 182 15.19 5.34 -9.89
CA TYR A 182 14.43 4.37 -10.69
C TYR A 182 13.59 3.49 -9.77
N PHE A 183 14.18 2.89 -8.74
CA PHE A 183 13.45 2.08 -7.77
C PHE A 183 12.30 2.88 -7.13
N ASP A 184 12.62 4.06 -6.56
CA ASP A 184 11.65 4.88 -5.83
C ASP A 184 10.51 5.41 -6.70
N ALA A 185 10.75 5.66 -7.99
CA ALA A 185 9.72 6.12 -8.93
C ALA A 185 8.73 5.01 -9.33
N HIS A 186 9.11 3.74 -9.16
CA HIS A 186 8.31 2.56 -9.55
C HIS A 186 7.65 1.88 -8.33
N ILE A 187 7.47 2.61 -7.23
CA ILE A 187 6.77 2.13 -6.04
C ILE A 187 5.33 2.67 -6.03
N PRO A 188 4.34 1.95 -6.60
CA PRO A 188 2.93 2.36 -6.54
C PRO A 188 2.36 2.37 -5.12
N PHE A 189 2.88 1.51 -4.23
CA PHE A 189 2.47 1.50 -2.84
C PHE A 189 3.54 0.91 -1.92
N ALA A 190 3.41 1.16 -0.62
CA ALA A 190 4.21 0.50 0.40
C ALA A 190 3.33 0.06 1.57
N SER A 191 3.73 -1.00 2.27
CA SER A 191 2.93 -1.60 3.34
C SER A 191 3.69 -1.63 4.68
N LEU A 192 3.01 -1.18 5.73
CA LEU A 192 3.40 -1.35 7.13
C LEU A 192 2.35 -2.23 7.82
N TYR A 193 2.79 -3.24 8.57
CA TYR A 193 1.90 -4.09 9.35
C TYR A 193 2.02 -3.76 10.84
N LEU A 194 0.88 -3.68 11.51
CA LEU A 194 0.77 -3.26 12.90
C LEU A 194 0.00 -4.28 13.73
N GLU A 195 0.39 -4.36 14.99
CA GLU A 195 -0.30 -5.11 16.03
C GLU A 195 -0.74 -4.14 17.15
N PRO A 196 -1.77 -4.49 17.93
CA PRO A 196 -2.01 -3.84 19.20
C PRO A 196 -0.79 -4.02 20.11
N ALA A 197 -0.40 -2.97 20.84
CA ALA A 197 0.73 -3.06 21.77
C ALA A 197 0.42 -4.02 22.94
N ALA A 198 -0.83 -4.03 23.39
CA ALA A 198 -1.32 -4.94 24.42
C ALA A 198 -1.70 -6.31 23.84
N PRO A 199 -1.42 -7.41 24.55
CA PRO A 199 -1.90 -8.73 24.15
C PRO A 199 -3.43 -8.80 24.18
N PRO A 200 -4.04 -9.71 23.40
CA PRO A 200 -5.48 -9.94 23.47
C PRO A 200 -5.91 -10.37 24.88
N PRO A 201 -7.06 -9.88 25.37
CA PRO A 201 -7.67 -10.39 26.60
C PRO A 201 -7.82 -11.92 26.57
N PRO A 202 -7.66 -12.60 27.71
CA PRO A 202 -7.89 -14.03 27.77
C PRO A 202 -9.37 -14.37 27.54
N GLY A 203 -9.64 -15.49 26.86
CA GLY A 203 -10.99 -16.00 26.65
C GLY A 203 -11.77 -15.37 25.50
N LEU A 204 -11.12 -14.57 24.65
CA LEU A 204 -11.72 -14.13 23.38
C LEU A 204 -11.97 -15.32 22.46
N ASP A 205 -13.11 -15.31 21.78
CA ASP A 205 -13.35 -16.18 20.65
C ASP A 205 -12.53 -15.74 19.42
N GLU A 206 -12.56 -16.56 18.38
CA GLU A 206 -11.76 -16.31 17.18
C GLU A 206 -12.13 -14.99 16.48
N GLU A 207 -13.42 -14.67 16.35
CA GLU A 207 -13.87 -13.41 15.73
C GLU A 207 -13.39 -12.19 16.52
N ALA A 208 -13.42 -12.26 17.85
CA ALA A 208 -12.94 -11.22 18.73
C ALA A 208 -11.41 -11.10 18.70
N ILE A 209 -10.66 -12.19 18.52
CA ILE A 209 -9.21 -12.15 18.30
C ILE A 209 -8.88 -11.42 17.00
N VAL A 210 -9.61 -11.71 15.92
CA VAL A 210 -9.44 -11.04 14.62
C VAL A 210 -9.74 -9.55 14.76
N ALA A 211 -10.88 -9.18 15.37
CA ALA A 211 -11.20 -7.79 15.65
C ALA A 211 -10.12 -7.11 16.52
N TRP A 212 -9.62 -7.80 17.55
CA TRP A 212 -8.56 -7.29 18.42
C TRP A 212 -7.29 -6.99 17.64
N SER A 213 -6.84 -7.88 16.74
CA SER A 213 -5.64 -7.62 15.92
C SER A 213 -5.74 -6.30 15.14
N GLY A 214 -6.94 -5.96 14.65
CA GLY A 214 -7.19 -4.70 13.93
C GLY A 214 -7.02 -3.43 14.77
N MET A 215 -6.97 -3.53 16.10
CA MET A 215 -6.87 -2.35 16.98
C MET A 215 -5.59 -1.55 16.79
N GLY A 216 -4.49 -2.19 16.38
CA GLY A 216 -3.25 -1.49 16.05
C GLY A 216 -3.43 -0.50 14.89
N VAL A 217 -4.23 -0.89 13.87
CA VAL A 217 -4.52 -0.02 12.72
C VAL A 217 -5.44 1.13 13.12
N LEU A 218 -6.45 0.87 13.96
CA LEU A 218 -7.35 1.90 14.47
C LEU A 218 -6.60 2.95 15.32
N ALA A 219 -5.68 2.50 16.17
CA ALA A 219 -4.81 3.37 16.95
C ALA A 219 -3.90 4.24 16.06
N PHE A 220 -3.24 3.64 15.08
CA PHE A 220 -2.41 4.37 14.12
C PHE A 220 -3.22 5.40 13.32
N HIS A 221 -4.43 5.02 12.91
CA HIS A 221 -5.34 5.90 12.18
C HIS A 221 -5.70 7.16 12.99
N GLN A 222 -6.03 7.00 14.27
CA GLN A 222 -6.32 8.14 15.16
C GLN A 222 -5.09 9.05 15.30
N GLU A 223 -3.90 8.48 15.57
CA GLU A 223 -2.65 9.24 15.68
C GLU A 223 -2.34 10.02 14.38
N LEU A 224 -2.59 9.41 13.23
CA LEU A 224 -2.40 10.03 11.92
C LEU A 224 -3.34 11.21 11.70
N LEU A 225 -4.63 11.03 11.95
CA LEU A 225 -5.61 12.10 11.78
C LEU A 225 -5.33 13.27 12.72
N GLU A 226 -5.00 13.00 13.99
CA GLU A 226 -4.60 14.04 14.94
C GLU A 226 -3.32 14.78 14.51
N ALA A 227 -2.36 14.07 13.92
CA ALA A 227 -1.15 14.70 13.37
C ALA A 227 -1.48 15.60 12.17
N TYR A 228 -2.30 15.12 11.24
CA TYR A 228 -2.68 15.87 10.04
C TYR A 228 -3.54 17.08 10.37
N ASP A 229 -4.55 16.95 11.23
CA ASP A 229 -5.45 18.04 11.63
C ASP A 229 -4.72 19.22 12.27
N ARG A 230 -3.58 18.96 12.91
CA ARG A 230 -2.77 20.01 13.53
C ARG A 230 -1.93 20.81 12.54
N VAL A 231 -1.59 20.24 11.38
CA VAL A 231 -0.53 20.79 10.52
C VAL A 231 -0.92 20.96 9.05
N LEU A 232 -2.05 20.39 8.62
CA LEU A 232 -2.54 20.42 7.25
C LEU A 232 -3.86 21.16 7.14
N GLU A 233 -4.09 21.74 5.97
CA GLU A 233 -5.35 22.39 5.63
C GLU A 233 -6.34 21.33 5.11
N PRO A 234 -7.52 21.19 5.73
CA PRO A 234 -8.59 20.37 5.17
C PRO A 234 -8.99 20.87 3.80
N ASN A 235 -9.12 19.96 2.84
CA ASN A 235 -9.52 20.27 1.47
C ASN A 235 -10.46 19.17 0.95
N GLU A 236 -11.67 19.14 1.48
CA GLU A 236 -12.62 18.05 1.26
C GLU A 236 -13.16 18.05 -0.19
N GLY A 237 -13.14 16.87 -0.81
CA GLY A 237 -13.62 16.63 -2.17
C GLY A 237 -15.01 15.97 -2.21
N PRO A 238 -15.45 15.51 -3.39
CA PRO A 238 -16.71 14.75 -3.57
C PRO A 238 -16.77 13.46 -2.73
N ASP A 239 -15.62 12.91 -2.34
CA ASP A 239 -15.45 11.74 -1.49
C ASP A 239 -15.43 12.08 0.02
N GLY A 240 -15.75 13.32 0.40
CA GLY A 240 -15.71 13.80 1.78
C GLY A 240 -16.60 13.01 2.76
N ALA A 241 -17.55 12.21 2.29
CA ALA A 241 -18.34 11.29 3.12
C ALA A 241 -17.54 10.05 3.58
N THR A 242 -16.57 9.60 2.78
CA THR A 242 -15.79 8.38 3.03
C THR A 242 -14.33 8.67 3.36
N HIS A 243 -13.82 9.82 2.94
CA HIS A 243 -12.44 10.23 3.16
C HIS A 243 -12.36 11.61 3.80
N ARG A 244 -11.21 11.87 4.42
CA ARG A 244 -10.72 13.21 4.77
C ARG A 244 -9.60 13.55 3.82
N SER A 245 -9.74 14.67 3.14
CA SER A 245 -8.72 15.15 2.20
C SER A 245 -7.96 16.34 2.78
N PHE A 246 -6.64 16.34 2.61
CA PHE A 246 -5.74 17.37 3.11
C PHE A 246 -4.84 17.88 1.98
N ARG A 247 -4.66 19.19 1.90
CA ARG A 247 -3.66 19.79 1.01
C ARG A 247 -2.34 19.92 1.76
N VAL A 248 -1.27 19.38 1.18
CA VAL A 248 0.09 19.58 1.71
C VAL A 248 0.58 20.96 1.28
N PRO A 249 1.11 21.79 2.20
CA PRO A 249 1.68 23.09 1.85
C PRO A 249 2.84 22.94 0.87
N SER A 250 2.75 23.64 -0.27
CA SER A 250 3.83 23.71 -1.25
C SER A 250 4.74 24.91 -0.98
N ALA A 251 6.01 24.82 -1.38
CA ALA A 251 6.92 25.97 -1.30
C ALA A 251 6.49 27.08 -2.28
N PRO A 252 6.78 28.36 -2.00
CA PRO A 252 6.52 29.44 -2.95
C PRO A 252 7.18 29.17 -4.31
N GLY A 253 6.41 29.29 -5.39
CA GLY A 253 6.87 29.03 -6.76
C GLY A 253 6.84 27.56 -7.19
N ASP A 254 6.48 26.63 -6.29
CA ASP A 254 6.25 25.25 -6.65
C ASP A 254 5.01 25.14 -7.54
N ARG A 255 5.15 24.43 -8.67
CA ARG A 255 4.07 24.16 -9.61
C ARG A 255 3.43 22.80 -9.37
N THR A 256 3.55 22.27 -8.16
CA THR A 256 2.93 21.02 -7.75
C THR A 256 1.96 21.20 -6.60
N VAL A 257 0.90 20.39 -6.60
CA VAL A 257 -0.07 20.28 -5.52
C VAL A 257 -0.12 18.83 -5.07
N THR A 258 0.05 18.60 -3.77
CA THR A 258 -0.06 17.27 -3.18
C THR A 258 -1.31 17.19 -2.32
N ILE A 259 -2.13 16.19 -2.57
CA ILE A 259 -3.33 15.86 -1.79
C ILE A 259 -3.08 14.54 -1.06
N LEU A 260 -3.35 14.52 0.24
CA LEU A 260 -3.41 13.31 1.05
C LEU A 260 -4.87 12.99 1.33
N LYS A 261 -5.30 11.76 1.08
CA LYS A 261 -6.64 11.28 1.44
C LYS A 261 -6.53 10.15 2.43
N VAL A 262 -7.26 10.27 3.54
CA VAL A 262 -7.32 9.26 4.61
C VAL A 262 -8.77 8.81 4.73
N PRO A 263 -9.08 7.50 4.61
CA PRO A 263 -10.42 6.98 4.88
C PRO A 263 -10.90 7.42 6.27
N ARG A 264 -12.17 7.80 6.42
CA ARG A 264 -12.73 8.16 7.73
C ARG A 264 -12.74 6.98 8.69
N GLU A 265 -12.84 5.78 8.16
CA GLU A 265 -12.84 4.52 8.91
C GLU A 265 -11.93 3.51 8.21
N PRO A 266 -11.00 2.86 8.94
CA PRO A 266 -10.27 1.70 8.42
C PRO A 266 -11.22 0.54 8.13
N MET A 267 -10.86 -0.31 7.17
CA MET A 267 -11.59 -1.55 6.91
C MET A 267 -11.22 -2.60 7.95
N ILE A 268 -12.20 -3.16 8.65
CA ILE A 268 -12.02 -4.27 9.59
C ILE A 268 -12.73 -5.51 9.04
N PHE A 269 -12.00 -6.61 8.91
CA PHE A 269 -12.50 -7.85 8.32
C PHE A 269 -12.82 -8.85 9.43
N THR A 270 -14.03 -8.81 9.99
CA THR A 270 -14.41 -9.72 11.11
C THR A 270 -15.06 -11.02 10.66
N LYS A 271 -15.78 -11.03 9.52
CA LYS A 271 -16.60 -12.18 9.10
C LYS A 271 -16.02 -13.03 7.97
N ASP A 272 -15.33 -12.39 7.02
CA ASP A 272 -14.85 -13.05 5.80
C ASP A 272 -13.32 -13.04 5.71
N TRP A 273 -12.61 -12.88 6.84
CA TRP A 273 -11.15 -12.69 6.85
C TRP A 273 -10.37 -13.86 6.24
N ARG A 274 -10.89 -15.09 6.35
CA ARG A 274 -10.33 -16.28 5.70
C ARG A 274 -10.42 -16.26 4.18
N GLU A 275 -11.34 -15.46 3.63
CA GLU A 275 -11.57 -15.33 2.18
C GLU A 275 -10.84 -14.12 1.59
N ARG A 276 -10.15 -13.31 2.41
CA ARG A 276 -9.45 -12.11 1.96
C ARG A 276 -8.11 -12.45 1.30
N PRO A 277 -7.63 -11.60 0.36
CA PRO A 277 -6.28 -11.73 -0.19
C PRO A 277 -5.24 -11.76 0.93
N MET A 278 -4.34 -12.74 0.87
CA MET A 278 -3.43 -13.03 1.97
C MET A 278 -2.18 -12.15 1.84
N PRO A 279 -1.74 -11.49 2.92
CA PRO A 279 -0.62 -10.57 2.89
C PRO A 279 0.75 -11.28 2.86
N GLU A 280 0.81 -12.53 3.31
CA GLU A 280 1.91 -13.53 3.28
C GLU A 280 1.26 -14.91 3.55
N ASP A 281 1.91 -16.03 3.24
CA ASP A 281 1.47 -17.42 3.55
C ASP A 281 -0.06 -17.69 3.48
N PRO A 282 -0.56 -18.24 2.35
CA PRO A 282 -1.99 -18.34 2.09
C PRO A 282 -2.76 -19.28 3.03
N GLU A 283 -2.08 -20.10 3.83
CA GLU A 283 -2.75 -21.05 4.72
C GLU A 283 -2.89 -20.53 6.15
N ARG A 284 -2.07 -19.53 6.54
CA ARG A 284 -1.85 -19.21 7.96
C ARG A 284 -1.94 -17.73 8.31
N VAL A 285 -1.72 -16.82 7.37
CA VAL A 285 -1.69 -15.38 7.67
C VAL A 285 -2.79 -14.67 6.89
N PHE A 286 -3.71 -14.05 7.63
CA PHE A 286 -4.91 -13.45 7.05
C PHE A 286 -5.03 -11.98 7.44
N LEU A 287 -5.43 -11.13 6.50
CA LEU A 287 -5.62 -9.70 6.73
C LEU A 287 -6.86 -9.47 7.61
N SER A 288 -6.68 -8.82 8.75
CA SER A 288 -7.75 -8.53 9.72
C SER A 288 -8.18 -7.06 9.71
N ALA A 289 -7.28 -6.16 9.33
CA ALA A 289 -7.58 -4.74 9.15
C ALA A 289 -6.74 -4.11 8.05
N LEU A 290 -7.27 -3.05 7.43
CA LEU A 290 -6.62 -2.32 6.35
C LEU A 290 -6.99 -0.84 6.37
N LEU A 291 -5.99 0.02 6.36
CA LEU A 291 -6.08 1.45 6.11
C LEU A 291 -5.26 1.79 4.86
N LEU A 292 -5.87 2.47 3.90
CA LEU A 292 -5.22 2.90 2.66
C LEU A 292 -5.11 4.42 2.65
N ILE A 293 -3.91 4.95 2.84
CA ILE A 293 -3.68 6.39 2.77
C ILE A 293 -3.25 6.72 1.35
N HIS A 294 -4.00 7.57 0.68
CA HIS A 294 -3.71 7.96 -0.69
C HIS A 294 -2.88 9.23 -0.71
N ARG A 295 -1.91 9.27 -1.61
CA ARG A 295 -1.13 10.45 -1.94
C ARG A 295 -1.19 10.69 -3.43
N GLU A 296 -1.71 11.84 -3.81
CA GLU A 296 -1.86 12.25 -5.20
C GLU A 296 -1.08 13.55 -5.40
N GLU A 297 -0.08 13.50 -6.29
CA GLU A 297 0.66 14.67 -6.74
C GLU A 297 0.16 15.12 -8.10
N TYR A 298 -0.04 16.43 -8.26
CA TYR A 298 -0.52 17.05 -9.48
C TYR A 298 0.42 18.15 -9.95
N ASP A 299 0.65 18.22 -11.27
CA ASP A 299 1.23 19.40 -11.91
C ASP A 299 0.17 20.49 -12.09
N LEU A 300 0.51 21.75 -11.81
CA LEU A 300 -0.31 22.92 -12.13
C LEU A 300 -0.16 23.30 -13.61
N ILE A 301 -1.20 23.03 -14.39
CA ILE A 301 -1.29 23.38 -15.81
C ILE A 301 -2.09 24.68 -16.05
N GLY A 302 -2.73 25.21 -15.02
CA GLY A 302 -3.40 26.51 -15.00
C GLY A 302 -3.43 27.09 -13.58
N ASP A 303 -4.20 28.16 -13.40
CA ASP A 303 -4.41 28.77 -12.09
C ASP A 303 -5.40 27.93 -11.27
N LEU A 304 -4.97 27.47 -10.11
CA LEU A 304 -5.82 26.71 -9.19
C LEU A 304 -6.42 27.66 -8.15
N PRO A 305 -7.76 27.83 -8.12
CA PRO A 305 -8.41 28.59 -7.06
C PRO A 305 -8.04 28.05 -5.67
N PRO A 306 -7.83 28.92 -4.65
CA PRO A 306 -7.43 28.46 -3.32
C PRO A 306 -8.39 27.45 -2.67
N ASP A 307 -9.69 27.58 -2.98
CA ASP A 307 -10.81 26.79 -2.49
C ASP A 307 -11.22 25.65 -3.43
N ALA A 308 -10.47 25.40 -4.51
CA ALA A 308 -10.76 24.31 -5.42
C ALA A 308 -10.54 22.95 -4.75
N ALA A 309 -11.65 22.29 -4.43
CA ALA A 309 -11.66 20.96 -3.86
C ALA A 309 -11.04 19.90 -4.81
N PRO A 310 -10.31 18.90 -4.31
CA PRO A 310 -9.77 17.82 -5.12
C PRO A 310 -10.88 17.08 -5.88
N GLY A 311 -10.68 16.82 -7.16
CA GLY A 311 -11.69 16.16 -8.00
C GLY A 311 -12.86 17.06 -8.45
N SER A 312 -12.93 18.32 -8.01
CA SER A 312 -13.87 19.30 -8.58
C SER A 312 -13.51 19.65 -10.03
N PRO A 313 -14.46 20.14 -10.84
CA PRO A 313 -14.16 20.58 -12.21
C PRO A 313 -13.07 21.65 -12.28
N ALA A 314 -13.04 22.61 -11.35
CA ALA A 314 -12.01 23.64 -11.29
C ALA A 314 -10.61 23.04 -11.03
N PHE A 315 -10.53 22.09 -10.09
CA PHE A 315 -9.29 21.38 -9.81
C PHE A 315 -8.81 20.57 -11.02
N GLN A 316 -9.71 19.83 -11.68
CA GLN A 316 -9.38 19.02 -12.85
C GLN A 316 -8.95 19.85 -14.07
N GLN A 317 -9.47 21.07 -14.21
CA GLN A 317 -9.07 21.99 -15.28
C GLN A 317 -7.70 22.63 -15.02
N ALA A 318 -7.35 22.90 -13.76
CA ALA A 318 -6.11 23.56 -13.38
C ALA A 318 -4.93 22.59 -13.15
N THR A 319 -5.20 21.28 -13.05
CA THR A 319 -4.21 20.28 -12.62
C THR A 319 -4.15 19.06 -13.52
N ARG A 320 -3.00 18.39 -13.52
CA ARG A 320 -2.83 17.08 -14.15
C ARG A 320 -2.18 16.12 -13.16
N LEU A 321 -2.77 14.95 -12.95
CA LEU A 321 -2.18 13.94 -12.06
C LEU A 321 -0.80 13.55 -12.59
N ARG A 322 0.21 13.76 -11.76
CA ARG A 322 1.61 13.44 -12.03
C ARG A 322 1.96 12.07 -11.48
N GLN A 323 1.59 11.83 -10.23
CA GLN A 323 1.90 10.60 -9.52
C GLN A 323 0.81 10.30 -8.50
N ALA A 324 0.47 9.02 -8.35
CA ALA A 324 -0.32 8.53 -7.24
C ALA A 324 0.48 7.44 -6.52
N GLN A 325 0.35 7.39 -5.20
CA GLN A 325 0.97 6.39 -4.35
C GLN A 325 0.04 6.07 -3.18
N ILE A 326 0.05 4.82 -2.72
CA ILE A 326 -0.66 4.40 -1.51
C ILE A 326 0.33 4.05 -0.41
N PHE A 327 0.03 4.46 0.81
CA PHE A 327 0.60 3.89 2.01
C PHE A 327 -0.43 2.98 2.69
N GLU A 328 -0.17 1.68 2.60
CA GLU A 328 -1.00 0.62 3.16
C GLU A 328 -0.57 0.37 4.61
N VAL A 329 -1.54 0.42 5.53
CA VAL A 329 -1.34 0.01 6.92
C VAL A 329 -2.27 -1.15 7.20
N GLY A 330 -1.69 -2.33 7.42
CA GLY A 330 -2.42 -3.58 7.62
C GLY A 330 -2.29 -4.13 9.04
N SER A 331 -3.19 -5.03 9.40
CA SER A 331 -2.97 -5.98 10.50
C SER A 331 -3.33 -7.38 10.03
N VAL A 332 -2.73 -8.38 10.68
CA VAL A 332 -2.92 -9.78 10.35
C VAL A 332 -3.30 -10.59 11.58
N VAL A 333 -4.07 -11.65 11.35
CA VAL A 333 -4.21 -12.76 12.30
C VAL A 333 -3.39 -13.94 11.78
N ARG A 334 -2.73 -14.63 12.70
CA ARG A 334 -1.95 -15.84 12.41
C ARG A 334 -2.65 -17.04 13.01
N LEU A 335 -2.97 -18.01 12.17
CA LEU A 335 -3.48 -19.30 12.64
C LEU A 335 -2.31 -20.29 12.86
N PRO A 336 -2.40 -21.11 13.91
CA PRO A 336 -1.38 -22.13 14.22
C PRO A 336 -1.24 -23.21 13.15
#